data_AF-A0A662CKN7-F1
#
_entry.id   AF-A0A662CKN7-F1
#
_cell.length_a   1.000
_cell.length_b   1.000
_cell.length_c   1.000
_cell.angle_alpha   90.00
_cell.angle_beta   90.00
_cell.angle_gamma   90.00
#
_symmetry.space_group_name_H-M   'P 1'
#
loop_
_entity.id
_entity.type
_entity.pdbx_description
1 polymer ?
#
loop_
_entity_poly.entity_id
_entity_poly.type
_entity_poly.pdbx_seq_one_letter_code
_entity_poly.pdbx_strand_id
1 'polypeptide(L)'
;MQVNSRFLFVCTIGPVQSFIAAARTTRDLAFGSWLLSELAKAAARRLCAVDAELVFPTPWRTDEDLKPGSDFNVGNKVMALAKGKPEVIAEGVEGAVRGRLAELYASVEEFLRDRGAMEAILQRAREQVEDLLEFYWSAAVYDGNNYAVARNLTENALSLRKNTRDFAPWMGMEGVPKSALDGFREAVVVVVGAQTHGLHRVRRYEDEGKVLVINEDPPKLREGEALSGVDIFKRVGGYRVLPFAGNVPSTSDMASKPFEEGLGRDKAD
;
A
#
# COMPACT_ATOMS: atom_id res chain seq x y z
N MET A 1 29.00 -22.75 13.89
CA MET A 1 28.96 -23.27 12.52
C MET A 1 28.72 -22.11 11.58
N GLN A 2 29.73 -21.68 10.81
CA GLN A 2 29.56 -20.60 9.83
C GLN A 2 28.73 -21.14 8.65
N VAL A 3 27.54 -20.57 8.44
CA VAL A 3 26.72 -20.86 7.26
C VAL A 3 27.34 -20.11 6.08
N ASN A 4 28.27 -20.76 5.38
CA ASN A 4 28.95 -20.20 4.22
C ASN A 4 28.18 -20.42 2.90
N SER A 5 26.97 -21.00 2.98
CA SER A 5 26.11 -21.25 1.83
C SER A 5 25.41 -19.96 1.41
N ARG A 6 25.55 -19.59 0.14
CA ARG A 6 24.72 -18.55 -0.48
C ARG A 6 23.35 -19.15 -0.79
N PHE A 7 22.34 -18.29 -0.89
CA PHE A 7 21.01 -18.68 -1.33
C PHE A 7 20.42 -17.60 -2.21
N LEU A 8 19.53 -18.02 -3.11
CA LEU A 8 18.63 -17.12 -3.81
C LEU A 8 17.43 -16.89 -2.91
N PHE A 9 17.19 -15.62 -2.58
CA PHE A 9 16.04 -15.15 -1.81
C PHE A 9 15.05 -14.47 -2.74
N VAL A 10 13.76 -14.74 -2.57
CA VAL A 10 12.69 -14.02 -3.25
C VAL A 10 11.64 -13.64 -2.23
N CYS A 11 11.22 -12.38 -2.22
CA CYS A 11 10.01 -11.97 -1.52
C CYS A 11 9.04 -11.24 -2.46
N THR A 12 7.77 -11.29 -2.12
CA THR A 12 6.72 -10.53 -2.79
C THR A 12 5.84 -9.84 -1.78
N ILE A 13 5.45 -8.63 -2.15
CA ILE A 13 4.60 -7.74 -1.35
C ILE A 13 3.23 -7.67 -2.04
N GLY A 14 2.16 -7.68 -1.26
CA GLY A 14 0.79 -7.72 -1.76
C GLY A 14 -0.22 -7.25 -0.72
N PRO A 15 -1.53 -7.39 -1.03
CA PRO A 15 -2.08 -7.95 -2.26
C PRO A 15 -2.06 -6.92 -3.40
N VAL A 16 -1.65 -7.34 -4.60
CA VAL A 16 -1.55 -6.40 -5.75
C VAL A 16 -2.94 -6.11 -6.32
N GLN A 17 -3.69 -7.15 -6.69
CA GLN A 17 -4.91 -6.98 -7.46
C GLN A 17 -6.09 -6.47 -6.61
N SER A 18 -6.35 -7.04 -5.43
CA SER A 18 -7.48 -6.59 -4.60
C SER A 18 -7.27 -5.16 -4.06
N PHE A 19 -6.02 -4.76 -3.80
CA PHE A 19 -5.71 -3.40 -3.37
C PHE A 19 -5.92 -2.38 -4.48
N ILE A 20 -5.45 -2.69 -5.69
CA ILE A 20 -5.59 -1.86 -6.89
C ILE A 20 -7.06 -1.81 -7.37
N ALA A 21 -7.76 -2.95 -7.38
CA ALA A 21 -9.13 -3.04 -7.89
C ALA A 21 -10.15 -2.24 -7.05
N ALA A 22 -9.88 -2.04 -5.75
CA ALA A 22 -10.72 -1.23 -4.87
C ALA A 22 -10.52 0.29 -5.05
N ALA A 23 -9.76 0.73 -6.07
CA ALA A 23 -9.59 2.13 -6.40
C ALA A 23 -10.85 2.69 -7.10
N ARG A 24 -11.40 3.80 -6.59
CA ARG A 24 -12.53 4.50 -7.23
C ARG A 24 -12.10 5.65 -8.13
N THR A 25 -10.87 6.14 -7.96
CA THR A 25 -10.31 7.23 -8.76
C THR A 25 -8.95 6.84 -9.32
N THR A 26 -8.52 7.51 -10.38
CA THR A 26 -7.16 7.36 -10.93
C THR A 26 -6.07 7.70 -9.91
N ARG A 27 -6.37 8.61 -8.97
CA ARG A 27 -5.48 8.92 -7.84
C ARG A 27 -5.35 7.74 -6.88
N ASP A 28 -6.46 7.10 -6.50
CA ASP A 28 -6.43 5.92 -5.65
C ASP A 28 -5.61 4.79 -6.30
N LEU A 29 -5.76 4.64 -7.63
CA LEU A 29 -4.99 3.70 -8.44
C LEU A 29 -3.49 4.03 -8.45
N ALA A 30 -3.14 5.30 -8.71
CA ALA A 30 -1.76 5.77 -8.74
C ALA A 30 -1.09 5.62 -7.37
N PHE A 31 -1.80 5.98 -6.30
CA PHE A 31 -1.35 5.77 -4.92
C PHE A 31 -1.11 4.30 -4.64
N GLY A 32 -2.02 3.40 -5.05
CA GLY A 32 -1.87 1.98 -4.80
C GLY A 32 -0.62 1.38 -5.43
N SER A 33 -0.35 1.73 -6.70
CA SER A 33 0.87 1.33 -7.41
C SER A 33 2.13 1.90 -6.75
N TRP A 34 2.11 3.20 -6.42
CA TRP A 34 3.22 3.88 -5.77
C TRP A 34 3.54 3.29 -4.39
N LEU A 35 2.53 3.01 -3.57
CA LEU A 35 2.70 2.40 -2.24
C LEU A 35 3.42 1.05 -2.35
N LEU A 36 2.97 0.17 -3.26
CA LEU A 36 3.62 -1.13 -3.46
C LEU A 36 5.08 -0.99 -3.89
N SER A 37 5.38 -0.01 -4.75
CA SER A 37 6.74 0.33 -5.16
C SER A 37 7.60 0.83 -3.98
N GLU A 38 7.07 1.72 -3.15
CA GLU A 38 7.76 2.22 -1.94
C GLU A 38 8.08 1.09 -0.95
N LEU A 39 7.14 0.18 -0.74
CA LEU A 39 7.33 -0.98 0.12
C LEU A 39 8.37 -1.94 -0.46
N ALA A 40 8.37 -2.16 -1.78
CA ALA A 40 9.37 -2.99 -2.44
C ALA A 40 10.77 -2.35 -2.40
N LYS A 41 10.88 -1.02 -2.49
CA LYS A 41 12.15 -0.31 -2.25
C LYS A 41 12.65 -0.51 -0.82
N ALA A 42 11.77 -0.46 0.17
CA ALA A 42 12.16 -0.73 1.56
C ALA A 42 12.72 -2.16 1.73
N ALA A 43 12.09 -3.16 1.11
CA ALA A 43 12.61 -4.54 1.09
C ALA A 43 13.99 -4.64 0.42
N ALA A 44 14.13 -4.06 -0.78
CA ALA A 44 15.39 -4.07 -1.53
C ALA A 44 16.52 -3.36 -0.77
N ARG A 45 16.23 -2.19 -0.17
CA ARG A 45 17.18 -1.44 0.64
C ARG A 45 17.63 -2.23 1.87
N ARG A 46 16.72 -2.95 2.52
CA ARG A 46 17.07 -3.80 3.66
C ARG A 46 18.00 -4.95 3.27
N LEU A 47 17.79 -5.55 2.09
CA LEU A 47 18.67 -6.56 1.52
C LEU A 47 20.08 -6.01 1.23
N CYS A 48 20.18 -4.82 0.64
CA CYS A 48 21.48 -4.15 0.46
C CYS A 48 22.21 -3.90 1.79
N ALA A 49 21.46 -3.53 2.84
CA ALA A 49 22.03 -3.27 4.16
C ALA A 49 22.57 -4.52 4.89
N VAL A 50 22.34 -5.72 4.35
CA VAL A 50 22.93 -6.99 4.82
C VAL A 50 23.88 -7.60 3.78
N ASP A 51 24.42 -6.76 2.91
CA ASP A 51 25.36 -7.14 1.84
C ASP A 51 24.80 -8.20 0.87
N ALA A 52 23.48 -8.25 0.68
CA ALA A 52 22.87 -9.08 -0.35
C ALA A 52 22.99 -8.41 -1.73
N GLU A 53 23.26 -9.23 -2.74
CA GLU A 53 23.36 -8.80 -4.13
C GLU A 53 21.96 -8.83 -4.77
N LEU A 54 21.41 -7.65 -5.06
CA LEU A 54 20.10 -7.54 -5.70
C LEU A 54 20.17 -8.07 -7.15
N VAL A 55 19.33 -9.06 -7.42
CA VAL A 55 19.06 -9.56 -8.78
C VAL A 55 17.91 -8.76 -9.40
N PHE A 56 16.89 -8.45 -8.61
CA PHE A 56 15.75 -7.62 -9.02
C PHE A 56 15.15 -6.92 -7.79
N PRO A 57 14.83 -5.62 -7.82
CA PRO A 57 15.13 -4.68 -8.91
C PRO A 57 16.64 -4.44 -9.05
N THR A 58 17.08 -3.94 -10.20
CA THR A 58 18.47 -3.53 -10.46
C THR A 58 18.57 -2.00 -10.48
N PRO A 59 18.78 -1.35 -9.32
CA PRO A 59 19.00 0.09 -9.29
C PRO A 59 20.32 0.44 -9.99
N TRP A 60 20.36 1.60 -10.65
CA TRP A 60 21.58 2.14 -11.25
C TRP A 60 22.45 2.82 -10.19
N ARG A 61 21.79 3.50 -9.24
CA ARG A 61 22.41 4.19 -8.10
C ARG A 61 21.70 3.72 -6.84
N THR A 62 22.13 2.62 -6.25
CA THR A 62 21.46 1.97 -5.11
C THR A 62 21.06 2.93 -3.99
N ASP A 63 21.98 3.83 -3.59
CA ASP A 63 21.75 4.79 -2.50
C ASP A 63 20.82 5.95 -2.86
N GLU A 64 20.46 6.13 -4.13
CA GLU A 64 19.54 7.17 -4.58
C GLU A 64 18.20 6.56 -5.03
N ASP A 65 18.28 5.53 -5.86
CA ASP A 65 17.13 4.85 -6.45
C ASP A 65 16.29 4.13 -5.37
N LEU A 66 16.89 3.57 -4.33
CA LEU A 66 16.14 2.90 -3.26
C LEU A 66 15.75 3.83 -2.11
N LYS A 67 16.01 5.15 -2.23
CA LYS A 67 15.55 6.11 -1.21
C LYS A 67 14.01 6.20 -1.21
N PRO A 68 13.41 6.38 -0.03
CA PRO A 68 12.01 6.79 0.11
C PRO A 68 11.65 7.93 -0.83
N GLY A 69 10.55 7.79 -1.58
CA GLY A 69 10.03 8.83 -2.47
C GLY A 69 10.83 9.09 -3.76
N SER A 70 11.87 8.30 -4.06
CA SER A 70 12.57 8.37 -5.35
C SER A 70 11.64 7.99 -6.52
N ASP A 71 11.95 8.49 -7.72
CA ASP A 71 11.22 8.17 -8.95
C ASP A 71 11.46 6.74 -9.47
N PHE A 72 12.32 5.98 -8.80
CA PHE A 72 12.61 4.60 -9.19
C PHE A 72 11.41 3.69 -8.86
N ASN A 73 10.87 3.08 -9.91
CA ASN A 73 9.72 2.20 -9.80
C ASN A 73 10.14 0.75 -9.65
N VAL A 74 9.65 0.10 -8.60
CA VAL A 74 9.97 -1.29 -8.26
C VAL A 74 8.69 -2.12 -8.31
N GLY A 75 8.76 -3.26 -9.00
CA GLY A 75 7.67 -4.24 -8.99
C GLY A 75 7.48 -4.85 -7.61
N ASN A 76 6.34 -5.48 -7.37
CA ASN A 76 6.01 -6.07 -6.06
C ASN A 76 6.82 -7.34 -5.70
N LYS A 77 7.88 -7.65 -6.44
CA LYS A 77 8.78 -8.79 -6.22
C LYS A 77 10.20 -8.25 -6.06
N VAL A 78 10.92 -8.79 -5.08
CA VAL A 78 12.34 -8.50 -4.86
C VAL A 78 13.09 -9.82 -4.78
N MET A 79 14.25 -9.90 -5.42
CA MET A 79 15.08 -11.09 -5.54
C MET A 79 16.54 -10.71 -5.31
N ALA A 80 17.24 -11.48 -4.48
CA ALA A 80 18.63 -11.23 -4.14
C ALA A 80 19.40 -12.52 -3.87
N LEU A 81 20.70 -12.48 -4.12
CA LEU A 81 21.64 -13.48 -3.60
C LEU A 81 22.13 -13.01 -2.24
N ALA A 82 21.92 -13.83 -1.22
CA ALA A 82 22.28 -13.49 0.15
C ALA A 82 23.08 -14.61 0.83
N LYS A 83 23.69 -14.27 1.98
CA LYS A 83 24.43 -15.20 2.84
C LYS A 83 23.83 -15.17 4.24
N GLY A 84 23.95 -16.27 4.97
CA GLY A 84 23.43 -16.40 6.34
C GLY A 84 22.13 -17.20 6.40
N LYS A 85 21.29 -16.90 7.40
CA LYS A 85 20.03 -17.61 7.62
C LYS A 85 18.87 -16.90 6.88
N PRO A 86 18.19 -17.57 5.94
CA PRO A 86 17.08 -16.96 5.20
C PRO A 86 15.96 -16.42 6.08
N GLU A 87 15.66 -17.09 7.19
CA GLU A 87 14.59 -16.72 8.12
C GLU A 87 14.89 -15.36 8.78
N VAL A 88 16.13 -15.17 9.25
CA VAL A 88 16.57 -13.91 9.88
C VAL A 88 16.57 -12.76 8.87
N ILE A 89 16.95 -13.05 7.63
CA ILE A 89 16.89 -12.06 6.54
C ILE A 89 15.43 -11.72 6.22
N ALA A 90 14.55 -12.72 6.12
CA ALA A 90 13.14 -12.52 5.87
C ALA A 90 12.47 -11.69 6.96
N GLU A 91 12.71 -11.99 8.24
CA GLU A 91 12.22 -11.21 9.39
C GLU A 91 12.68 -9.76 9.31
N GLY A 92 13.97 -9.54 8.99
CA GLY A 92 14.51 -8.19 8.83
C GLY A 92 13.89 -7.42 7.66
N VAL A 93 13.65 -8.10 6.53
CA VAL A 93 13.02 -7.51 5.34
C VAL A 93 11.55 -7.20 5.62
N GLU A 94 10.79 -8.14 6.21
CA GLU A 94 9.39 -7.92 6.58
C GLU A 94 9.26 -6.76 7.57
N GLY A 95 10.12 -6.71 8.59
CA GLY A 95 10.16 -5.60 9.55
C GLY A 95 10.40 -4.25 8.87
N ALA A 96 11.30 -4.19 7.89
CA ALA A 96 11.54 -2.96 7.13
C ALA A 96 10.34 -2.55 6.26
N VAL A 97 9.64 -3.51 5.64
CA VAL A 97 8.42 -3.26 4.86
C VAL A 97 7.30 -2.77 5.77
N ARG A 98 7.05 -3.44 6.89
CA ARG A 98 6.03 -3.05 7.89
C ARG A 98 6.34 -1.68 8.49
N GLY A 99 7.59 -1.43 8.84
CA GLY A 99 8.04 -0.12 9.33
C GLY A 99 7.76 0.98 8.31
N ARG A 100 8.07 0.75 7.03
CA ARG A 100 7.79 1.71 5.96
C ARG A 100 6.29 1.97 5.78
N LEU A 101 5.46 0.93 5.86
CA LEU A 101 4.01 1.08 5.80
C LEU A 101 3.49 1.95 6.96
N ALA A 102 3.96 1.69 8.18
CA ALA A 102 3.60 2.47 9.37
C ALA A 102 4.05 3.93 9.25
N GLU A 103 5.28 4.19 8.78
CA GLU A 103 5.78 5.55 8.51
C GLU A 103 4.88 6.32 7.53
N LEU A 104 4.48 5.68 6.43
CA LEU A 104 3.62 6.30 5.43
C LEU A 104 2.22 6.57 5.99
N TYR A 105 1.70 5.64 6.79
CA TYR A 105 0.39 5.76 7.42
C TYR A 105 0.35 6.80 8.55
N ALA A 106 1.48 7.06 9.21
CA ALA A 106 1.55 8.00 10.34
C ALA A 106 0.95 9.39 10.02
N SER A 107 1.16 9.90 8.80
CA SER A 107 0.55 11.16 8.38
C SER A 107 -0.97 11.10 8.24
N VAL A 108 -1.54 9.94 7.90
CA VAL A 108 -3.00 9.76 7.88
C VAL A 108 -3.54 9.57 9.29
N GLU A 109 -2.80 8.89 10.15
CA GLU A 109 -3.17 8.78 11.57
C GLU A 109 -3.20 10.15 12.26
N GLU A 110 -2.20 10.99 12.02
CA GLU A 110 -2.17 12.39 12.47
C GLU A 110 -3.38 13.18 11.93
N PHE A 111 -3.70 13.04 10.64
CA PHE A 111 -4.86 13.69 10.02
C PHE A 111 -6.17 13.36 10.75
N LEU A 112 -6.34 12.09 11.15
CA LEU A 112 -7.50 11.60 11.89
C LEU A 112 -7.49 12.12 13.33
N ARG A 113 -6.33 12.10 13.99
CA ARG A 113 -6.15 12.56 15.37
C ARG A 113 -6.46 14.05 15.50
N ASP A 114 -5.97 14.88 14.58
CA ASP A 114 -6.21 16.33 14.53
C ASP A 114 -7.69 16.69 14.36
N ARG A 115 -8.50 15.75 13.86
CA ARG A 115 -9.95 15.89 13.68
C ARG A 115 -10.76 15.30 14.83
N GLY A 116 -10.10 14.84 15.88
CA GLY A 116 -10.76 14.31 17.08
C GLY A 116 -11.07 12.82 17.02
N ALA A 117 -10.38 12.04 16.17
CA ALA A 117 -10.52 10.59 16.21
C ALA A 117 -10.13 10.04 17.58
N MET A 118 -11.03 9.26 18.18
CA MET A 118 -10.75 8.51 19.41
C MET A 118 -9.70 7.43 19.17
N GLU A 119 -8.95 7.06 20.20
CA GLU A 119 -7.88 6.05 20.07
C GLU A 119 -8.41 4.69 19.57
N ALA A 120 -9.64 4.29 19.93
CA ALA A 120 -10.25 3.08 19.40
C ALA A 120 -10.46 3.12 17.87
N ILE A 121 -10.75 4.30 17.31
CA ILE A 121 -10.91 4.49 15.86
C ILE A 121 -9.53 4.43 15.18
N LEU A 122 -8.52 5.08 15.77
CA LEU A 122 -7.14 5.07 15.27
C LEU A 122 -6.55 3.65 15.30
N GLN A 123 -6.75 2.93 16.41
CA GLN A 123 -6.31 1.55 16.57
C GLN A 123 -6.92 0.65 15.49
N ARG A 124 -8.25 0.70 15.29
CA ARG A 124 -8.92 -0.07 14.24
C ARG A 124 -8.41 0.32 12.84
N ALA A 125 -8.16 1.61 12.59
CA ALA A 125 -7.66 2.07 11.32
C ALA A 125 -6.24 1.54 11.04
N ARG A 126 -5.38 1.51 12.06
CA ARG A 126 -4.03 0.94 12.03
C ARG A 126 -4.08 -0.57 11.77
N GLU A 127 -4.90 -1.31 12.51
CA GLU A 127 -5.10 -2.76 12.32
C GLU A 127 -5.55 -3.09 10.90
N GLN A 128 -6.50 -2.31 10.34
CA GLN A 128 -6.97 -2.49 8.96
C GLN A 128 -5.86 -2.25 7.92
N VAL A 129 -4.94 -1.31 8.17
CA VAL A 129 -3.81 -1.02 7.29
C VAL A 129 -2.69 -2.05 7.44
N GLU A 130 -2.43 -2.53 8.66
CA GLU A 130 -1.44 -3.58 8.91
C GLU A 130 -1.86 -4.92 8.31
N ASP A 131 -3.15 -5.25 8.40
CA ASP A 131 -3.79 -6.44 7.80
C ASP A 131 -3.75 -6.40 6.26
N LEU A 132 -3.62 -5.21 5.66
CA LEU A 132 -3.46 -5.09 4.21
C LEU A 132 -2.18 -5.75 3.72
N LEU A 133 -1.10 -5.78 4.50
CA LEU A 133 0.20 -6.21 4.01
C LEU A 133 0.30 -7.74 3.96
N GLU A 134 0.28 -8.28 2.73
CA GLU A 134 0.72 -9.64 2.46
C GLU A 134 2.22 -9.65 2.15
N PHE A 135 2.99 -10.38 2.94
CA PHE A 135 4.42 -10.61 2.71
C PHE A 135 4.67 -12.12 2.58
N TYR A 136 5.15 -12.53 1.41
CA TYR A 136 5.52 -13.93 1.15
C TYR A 136 6.96 -13.98 0.70
N TRP A 137 7.70 -14.99 1.15
CA TRP A 137 9.08 -15.20 0.75
C TRP A 137 9.41 -16.67 0.57
N SER A 138 10.48 -16.94 -0.16
CA SER A 138 11.10 -18.26 -0.29
C SER A 138 12.60 -18.10 -0.48
N ALA A 139 13.35 -19.16 -0.17
CA ALA A 139 14.78 -19.21 -0.41
C ALA A 139 15.21 -20.61 -0.86
N ALA A 140 16.21 -20.68 -1.72
CA ALA A 140 16.85 -21.93 -2.12
C ALA A 140 18.37 -21.75 -2.12
N VAL A 141 19.08 -22.77 -1.66
CA VAL A 141 20.55 -22.78 -1.65
C VAL A 141 21.07 -22.56 -3.07
N TYR A 142 22.10 -21.73 -3.20
CA TYR A 142 22.78 -21.42 -4.44
C TYR A 142 24.29 -21.63 -4.24
N ASP A 143 24.85 -22.59 -4.96
CA ASP A 143 26.26 -23.00 -4.84
C ASP A 143 27.20 -22.23 -5.78
N GLY A 144 26.67 -21.23 -6.52
CA GLY A 144 27.40 -20.49 -7.55
C GLY A 144 27.21 -21.05 -8.96
N ASN A 145 26.68 -22.27 -9.09
CA ASN A 145 26.34 -22.90 -10.36
C ASN A 145 24.81 -23.03 -10.49
N ASN A 146 24.31 -23.28 -11.71
CA ASN A 146 22.90 -23.62 -11.94
C ASN A 146 21.86 -22.63 -11.37
N TYR A 147 22.08 -21.32 -11.56
CA TYR A 147 21.15 -20.27 -11.13
C TYR A 147 19.69 -20.53 -11.57
N ALA A 148 19.49 -21.07 -12.77
CA ALA A 148 18.16 -21.44 -13.28
C ALA A 148 17.42 -22.45 -12.38
N VAL A 149 18.14 -23.42 -11.80
CA VAL A 149 17.57 -24.41 -10.88
C VAL A 149 17.17 -23.75 -9.57
N ALA A 150 18.07 -22.96 -8.97
CA ALA A 150 17.77 -22.22 -7.74
C ALA A 150 16.55 -21.28 -7.92
N ARG A 151 16.51 -20.56 -9.04
CA ARG A 151 15.38 -19.69 -9.41
C ARG A 151 14.08 -20.46 -9.52
N ASN A 152 14.05 -21.55 -10.28
CA ASN A 152 12.83 -22.37 -10.42
C ASN A 152 12.34 -22.92 -9.07
N LEU A 153 13.25 -23.39 -8.21
CA LEU A 153 12.89 -23.86 -6.86
C LEU A 153 12.29 -22.73 -6.02
N THR A 154 12.92 -21.56 -5.96
CA THR A 154 12.41 -20.42 -5.20
C THR A 154 11.04 -19.95 -5.69
N GLU A 155 10.87 -19.78 -7.00
CA GLU A 155 9.61 -19.29 -7.59
C GLU A 155 8.46 -20.29 -7.42
N ASN A 156 8.74 -21.59 -7.57
CA ASN A 156 7.76 -22.64 -7.31
C ASN A 156 7.34 -22.67 -5.83
N ALA A 157 8.30 -22.65 -4.91
CA ALA A 157 8.02 -22.61 -3.48
C ALA A 157 7.20 -21.37 -3.09
N LEU A 158 7.53 -20.21 -3.65
CA LEU A 158 6.78 -18.97 -3.42
C LEU A 158 5.35 -19.06 -3.95
N SER A 159 5.17 -19.63 -5.14
CA SER A 159 3.85 -19.84 -5.75
C SER A 159 2.99 -20.79 -4.91
N LEU A 160 3.58 -21.87 -4.39
CA LEU A 160 2.90 -22.78 -3.46
C LEU A 160 2.51 -22.06 -2.18
N ARG A 161 3.42 -21.28 -1.56
CA ARG A 161 3.13 -20.52 -0.34
C ARG A 161 1.94 -19.56 -0.50
N LYS A 162 1.83 -18.91 -1.67
CA LYS A 162 0.70 -18.02 -2.00
C LYS A 162 -0.62 -18.77 -2.17
N ASN A 163 -0.58 -19.96 -2.77
CA ASN A 163 -1.76 -20.80 -2.96
C ASN A 163 -2.23 -21.46 -1.66
N THR A 164 -1.31 -21.70 -0.71
CA THR A 164 -1.60 -22.23 0.63
C THR A 164 -1.54 -21.13 1.68
N ARG A 165 -1.99 -19.91 1.35
CA ARG A 165 -1.98 -18.80 2.30
C ARG A 165 -2.89 -19.08 3.49
N ASP A 166 -2.53 -18.50 4.63
CA ASP A 166 -3.36 -18.57 5.82
C ASP A 166 -4.56 -17.64 5.63
N PHE A 167 -5.77 -18.17 5.85
CA PHE A 167 -7.00 -17.40 5.75
C PHE A 167 -7.49 -17.07 7.15
N ALA A 168 -6.96 -15.99 7.73
CA ALA A 168 -7.49 -15.45 8.97
C ALA A 168 -8.80 -14.69 8.68
N PRO A 169 -9.92 -15.02 9.33
CA PRO A 169 -11.15 -14.25 9.18
C PRO A 169 -10.97 -12.88 9.85
N TRP A 170 -11.39 -11.82 9.15
CA TRP A 170 -11.52 -10.51 9.77
C TRP A 170 -12.73 -10.49 10.71
N MET A 171 -12.48 -10.25 12.00
CA MET A 171 -13.53 -10.12 13.01
C MET A 171 -14.12 -8.71 12.91
N GLY A 172 -15.21 -8.59 12.16
CA GLY A 172 -15.87 -7.30 11.93
C GLY A 172 -16.49 -6.69 13.19
N MET A 173 -16.90 -5.42 13.09
CA MET A 173 -17.55 -4.68 14.19
C MET A 173 -19.02 -4.41 13.90
N GLU A 174 -19.89 -4.85 14.80
CA GLU A 174 -21.34 -4.69 14.67
C GLU A 174 -21.77 -3.21 14.74
N GLY A 175 -22.72 -2.85 13.89
CA GLY A 175 -23.30 -1.50 13.85
C GLY A 175 -22.40 -0.45 13.22
N VAL A 176 -21.26 -0.82 12.64
CA VAL A 176 -20.39 0.09 11.87
C VAL A 176 -20.67 -0.08 10.38
N PRO A 177 -20.87 1.01 9.61
CA PRO A 177 -21.05 0.89 8.18
C PRO A 177 -19.77 0.34 7.53
N LYS A 178 -19.93 -0.38 6.41
CA LYS A 178 -18.79 -0.80 5.59
C LYS A 178 -18.27 0.35 4.75
N SER A 179 -16.99 0.29 4.40
CA SER A 179 -16.38 1.25 3.51
C SER A 179 -17.11 1.25 2.17
N ALA A 180 -17.36 2.44 1.64
CA ALA A 180 -17.95 2.60 0.33
C ALA A 180 -17.00 2.09 -0.77
N LEU A 181 -15.68 2.14 -0.56
CA LEU A 181 -14.70 1.78 -1.59
C LEU A 181 -14.52 0.26 -1.70
N ASP A 182 -14.14 -0.41 -0.61
CA ASP A 182 -13.88 -1.85 -0.61
C ASP A 182 -15.11 -2.73 -0.29
N GLY A 183 -16.16 -2.17 0.32
CA GLY A 183 -17.38 -2.90 0.69
C GLY A 183 -17.20 -3.97 1.79
N PHE A 184 -16.00 -4.12 2.35
CA PHE A 184 -15.63 -5.22 3.25
C PHE A 184 -15.27 -4.74 4.66
N ARG A 185 -14.40 -3.73 4.77
CA ARG A 185 -13.91 -3.24 6.07
C ARG A 185 -14.87 -2.24 6.70
N GLU A 186 -14.89 -2.21 8.01
CA GLU A 186 -15.62 -1.20 8.77
C GLU A 186 -15.05 0.19 8.54
N ALA A 187 -15.95 1.15 8.41
CA ALA A 187 -15.57 2.55 8.30
C ALA A 187 -14.93 3.04 9.61
N VAL A 188 -13.87 3.82 9.45
CA VAL A 188 -13.24 4.61 10.50
C VAL A 188 -13.68 6.07 10.39
N VAL A 189 -14.05 6.52 9.19
CA VAL A 189 -14.51 7.87 8.88
C VAL A 189 -15.84 7.84 8.14
N VAL A 190 -16.73 8.78 8.45
CA VAL A 190 -17.91 9.10 7.65
C VAL A 190 -17.85 10.58 7.27
N VAL A 191 -17.92 10.84 5.98
CA VAL A 191 -17.89 12.19 5.42
C VAL A 191 -19.30 12.72 5.30
N VAL A 192 -19.55 13.88 5.91
CA VAL A 192 -20.85 14.55 5.92
C VAL A 192 -20.76 15.91 5.26
N GLY A 193 -21.87 16.35 4.69
CA GLY A 193 -22.05 17.67 4.12
C GLY A 193 -23.40 18.24 4.54
N ALA A 194 -23.82 19.32 3.88
CA ALA A 194 -25.04 20.03 4.22
C ALA A 194 -26.30 19.15 4.14
N GLN A 195 -26.29 18.10 3.30
CA GLN A 195 -27.45 17.24 3.08
C GLN A 195 -27.48 16.02 4.00
N THR A 196 -26.33 15.61 4.55
CA THR A 196 -26.17 14.35 5.29
C THR A 196 -25.91 14.51 6.79
N HIS A 197 -25.44 15.67 7.25
CA HIS A 197 -25.12 15.94 8.66
C HIS A 197 -26.33 15.78 9.61
N GLY A 198 -27.56 15.93 9.10
CA GLY A 198 -28.81 15.77 9.87
C GLY A 198 -29.40 14.36 9.88
N LEU A 199 -28.82 13.40 9.15
CA LEU A 199 -29.39 12.05 9.05
C LEU A 199 -29.24 11.30 10.39
N HIS A 200 -30.34 10.71 10.87
CA HIS A 200 -30.37 9.93 12.12
C HIS A 200 -29.27 8.87 12.18
N ARG A 201 -28.95 8.25 11.03
CA ARG A 201 -27.92 7.23 10.94
C ARG A 201 -26.51 7.77 11.21
N VAL A 202 -26.21 8.99 10.75
CA VAL A 202 -24.92 9.67 10.96
C VAL A 202 -24.76 10.04 12.44
N ARG A 203 -25.79 10.69 13.01
CA ARG A 203 -25.79 11.07 14.45
C ARG A 203 -25.58 9.88 15.36
N ARG A 204 -26.26 8.76 15.07
CA ARG A 204 -26.09 7.52 15.83
C ARG A 204 -24.64 7.02 15.83
N TYR A 205 -23.91 7.12 14.72
CA TYR A 205 -22.52 6.67 14.67
C TYR A 205 -21.57 7.57 15.46
N GLU A 206 -21.85 8.87 15.45
CA GLU A 206 -21.14 9.88 16.21
C GLU A 206 -21.38 9.71 17.71
N ASP A 207 -22.64 9.56 18.13
CA ASP A 207 -23.06 9.35 19.52
C ASP A 207 -22.49 8.05 20.11
N GLU A 208 -22.41 6.99 19.30
CA GLU A 208 -21.82 5.70 19.71
C GLU A 208 -20.27 5.72 19.71
N GLY A 209 -19.62 6.81 19.25
CA GLY A 209 -18.16 6.94 19.19
C GLY A 209 -17.49 5.91 18.26
N LYS A 210 -18.27 5.32 17.33
CA LYS A 210 -17.82 4.20 16.49
C LYS A 210 -17.10 4.62 15.23
N VAL A 211 -17.31 5.84 14.76
CA VAL A 211 -16.65 6.40 13.57
C VAL A 211 -16.33 7.87 13.80
N LEU A 212 -15.32 8.38 13.12
CA LEU A 212 -15.06 9.81 13.07
C LEU A 212 -15.99 10.43 12.02
N VAL A 213 -16.80 11.41 12.41
CA VAL A 213 -17.59 12.21 11.48
C VAL A 213 -16.79 13.45 11.09
N ILE A 214 -16.61 13.67 9.79
CA ILE A 214 -15.89 14.85 9.28
C ILE A 214 -16.71 15.54 8.20
N ASN A 215 -16.63 16.87 8.17
CA ASN A 215 -17.23 17.65 7.08
C ASN A 215 -16.43 17.48 5.78
N GLU A 216 -17.04 17.80 4.64
CA GLU A 216 -16.43 17.76 3.28
C GLU A 216 -15.19 18.64 3.06
N ASP A 217 -14.77 19.39 4.09
CA ASP A 217 -13.71 20.40 4.05
C ASP A 217 -12.24 19.89 3.91
N PRO A 218 -11.88 18.59 4.00
CA PRO A 218 -10.60 18.15 3.47
C PRO A 218 -10.71 17.84 1.96
N PRO A 219 -9.74 18.31 1.14
CA PRO A 219 -9.81 18.16 -0.31
C PRO A 219 -9.97 16.69 -0.73
N LYS A 220 -10.94 16.44 -1.62
CA LYS A 220 -11.16 15.16 -2.35
C LYS A 220 -11.83 14.01 -1.57
N LEU A 221 -12.36 14.28 -0.38
CA LEU A 221 -13.40 13.42 0.22
C LEU A 221 -14.77 13.82 -0.33
N ARG A 222 -15.70 12.87 -0.48
CA ARG A 222 -17.05 13.16 -0.99
C ARG A 222 -18.09 12.96 0.11
N GLU A 223 -19.07 13.86 0.15
CA GLU A 223 -20.24 13.71 1.01
C GLU A 223 -20.87 12.31 0.86
N GLY A 224 -21.15 11.66 1.99
CA GLY A 224 -21.72 10.32 2.05
C GLY A 224 -20.70 9.18 1.94
N GLU A 225 -19.40 9.45 1.76
CA GLU A 225 -18.37 8.40 1.83
C GLU A 225 -18.16 7.93 3.28
N ALA A 226 -18.41 6.64 3.53
CA ALA A 226 -17.88 5.93 4.69
C ALA A 226 -16.58 5.24 4.27
N LEU A 227 -15.47 5.42 4.99
CA LEU A 227 -14.14 4.98 4.58
C LEU A 227 -13.47 4.16 5.68
N SER A 228 -12.90 3.00 5.33
CA SER A 228 -12.02 2.21 6.19
C SER A 228 -10.64 2.86 6.35
N GLY A 229 -9.82 2.35 7.26
CA GLY A 229 -8.42 2.76 7.47
C GLY A 229 -7.58 2.66 6.18
N VAL A 230 -7.81 1.61 5.39
CA VAL A 230 -7.17 1.43 4.08
C VAL A 230 -7.65 2.47 3.07
N ASP A 231 -8.95 2.74 3.04
CA ASP A 231 -9.52 3.61 2.02
C ASP A 231 -9.31 5.10 2.33
N ILE A 232 -9.28 5.49 3.61
CA ILE A 232 -8.83 6.82 4.01
C ILE A 232 -7.32 6.96 3.76
N PHE A 233 -6.53 5.90 3.90
CA PHE A 233 -5.11 5.92 3.54
C PHE A 233 -4.91 6.17 2.04
N LYS A 234 -5.69 5.53 1.17
CA LYS A 234 -5.67 5.82 -0.27
C LYS A 234 -6.03 7.28 -0.59
N ARG A 235 -7.09 7.80 0.05
CA ARG A 235 -7.59 9.15 -0.23
C ARG A 235 -6.68 10.24 0.30
N VAL A 236 -6.35 10.18 1.58
CA VAL A 236 -5.53 11.20 2.26
C VAL A 236 -4.05 11.00 1.94
N GLY A 237 -3.57 9.76 1.91
CA GLY A 237 -2.18 9.44 1.52
C GLY A 237 -1.89 9.83 0.08
N GLY A 238 -2.86 9.67 -0.83
CA GLY A 238 -2.79 10.16 -2.20
C GLY A 238 -2.60 11.69 -2.32
N TYR A 239 -2.79 12.46 -1.24
CA TYR A 239 -2.51 13.90 -1.17
C TYR A 239 -1.28 14.21 -0.30
N ARG A 240 -1.16 13.57 0.87
CA ARG A 240 -0.13 13.91 1.88
C ARG A 240 1.23 13.31 1.59
N VAL A 241 1.29 12.13 0.95
CA VAL A 241 2.55 11.38 0.77
C VAL A 241 2.89 11.06 -0.68
N LEU A 242 1.92 11.09 -1.60
CA LEU A 242 2.16 10.84 -3.02
C LEU A 242 2.88 12.05 -3.66
N PRO A 243 4.12 11.92 -4.15
CA PRO A 243 4.93 13.07 -4.60
C PRO A 243 4.32 13.85 -5.77
N PHE A 244 3.49 13.18 -6.59
CA PHE A 244 2.85 13.73 -7.78
C PHE A 244 1.31 13.82 -7.64
N ALA A 245 0.80 13.89 -6.40
CA ALA A 245 -0.62 13.95 -6.06
C ALA A 245 -1.46 14.96 -6.88
N GLY A 246 -0.87 16.12 -7.17
CA GLY A 246 -1.52 17.22 -7.91
C GLY A 246 -1.66 16.98 -9.42
N ASN A 247 -0.92 16.02 -9.97
CA ASN A 247 -0.78 15.82 -11.42
C ASN A 247 -1.40 14.51 -11.92
N VAL A 248 -2.19 13.82 -11.09
CA VAL A 248 -2.87 12.58 -11.53
C VAL A 248 -4.17 12.93 -12.26
N PRO A 249 -4.25 12.75 -13.59
CA PRO A 249 -5.44 13.09 -14.36
C PRO A 249 -6.60 12.16 -13.99
N SER A 250 -7.81 12.70 -13.95
CA SER A 250 -9.04 11.92 -13.79
C SER A 250 -9.33 11.10 -15.05
N THR A 251 -10.24 10.12 -14.96
CA THR A 251 -10.71 9.39 -16.16
C THR A 251 -11.41 10.33 -17.14
N SER A 252 -12.13 11.34 -16.64
CA SER A 252 -12.73 12.38 -17.47
C SER A 252 -11.68 13.24 -18.16
N ASP A 253 -10.60 13.61 -17.47
CA ASP A 253 -9.51 14.40 -18.04
C ASP A 253 -8.81 13.61 -19.16
N MET A 254 -8.57 12.31 -18.94
CA MET A 254 -7.99 11.43 -19.96
C MET A 254 -8.93 11.24 -21.16
N ALA A 255 -10.25 11.22 -20.94
CA ALA A 255 -11.24 11.10 -22.00
C ALA A 255 -11.41 12.40 -22.80
N SER A 256 -11.28 13.57 -22.16
CA SER A 256 -11.38 14.87 -22.83
C SER A 256 -10.10 15.29 -23.55
N LYS A 257 -8.94 14.72 -23.18
CA LYS A 257 -7.63 15.10 -23.69
C LYS A 257 -7.52 15.17 -25.23
N PRO A 258 -8.00 14.19 -26.03
CA PRO A 258 -7.94 14.30 -27.49
C PRO A 258 -8.75 15.48 -28.05
N PHE A 259 -9.86 15.83 -27.39
CA PHE A 259 -10.70 16.97 -27.78
C PHE A 259 -10.04 18.31 -27.42
N GLU A 260 -9.44 18.39 -26.23
CA GLU A 260 -8.65 19.57 -25.81
C GLU A 260 -7.44 19.81 -26.73
N GLU A 261 -6.70 18.75 -27.07
CA GLU A 261 -5.58 18.82 -28.01
C GLU A 261 -6.04 19.23 -29.43
N GLY A 262 -7.23 18.81 -29.85
CA GLY A 262 -7.85 19.21 -31.11
C GLY A 262 -8.21 20.70 -31.14
N LEU A 263 -8.88 21.22 -30.11
CA LEU A 263 -9.24 22.63 -29.99
C LEU A 263 -8.02 23.57 -29.90
N GLY A 264 -6.89 23.05 -29.41
CA GLY A 264 -5.63 23.79 -29.36
C GLY A 264 -4.96 24.00 -30.72
N ARG A 265 -5.30 23.19 -31.73
CA ARG A 265 -4.73 23.29 -33.09
C ARG A 265 -5.38 24.38 -33.93
N ASP A 266 -6.67 24.65 -33.74
CA ASP A 266 -7.42 25.69 -34.48
C ASP A 266 -7.07 27.13 -34.05
N LYS A 267 -6.24 27.31 -33.01
CA LYS A 267 -5.76 28.62 -32.52
C LYS A 267 -4.36 29.01 -33.00
N ALA A 268 -3.72 28.17 -33.81
CA ALA A 268 -2.33 28.36 -34.24
C ALA A 268 -2.16 28.76 -35.72
N ASP A 269 -3.25 29.05 -36.43
CA ASP A 269 -3.26 29.57 -37.82
C ASP A 269 -3.76 31.02 -37.89
#